data_AF-A0A6V7K0U2-F1
#
_entry.id   AF-A0A6V7K0U2-F1
#
_cell.length_a   1.000
_cell.length_b   1.000
_cell.length_c   1.000
_cell.angle_alpha   90.00
_cell.angle_beta   90.00
_cell.angle_gamma   90.00
#
_symmetry.space_group_name_H-M   'P 1'
#
loop_
_entity.id
_entity.type
_entity.pdbx_description
1 polymer ?
#
loop_
_entity_poly.entity_id
_entity_poly.type
_entity_poly.pdbx_seq_one_letter_code
_entity_poly.pdbx_strand_id
1 'polypeptide(L)' 'EFTKVDLKVANNIFIDESVTIKKDFKTVAESVYKSAAQNVNFADSDKATETVNKWASDHTNAKIQELFKP' A
#
# COMPACT_ATOMS: atom_id res chain seq x y z
N GLU A 1 21.46 21.21 -18.71
CA GLU A 1 21.09 21.01 -17.29
C GLU A 1 20.05 19.90 -17.24
N PHE A 2 20.19 18.94 -16.32
CA PHE A 2 19.17 17.90 -16.14
C PHE A 2 18.07 18.44 -15.22
N THR A 3 16.82 18.34 -15.65
CA THR A 3 15.66 18.75 -14.86
C THR A 3 15.60 17.90 -13.59
N LYS A 4 15.46 18.54 -12.42
CA LYS A 4 15.29 17.84 -11.15
C LYS A 4 13.92 17.14 -11.14
N VAL A 5 13.93 15.81 -11.03
CA VAL A 5 12.71 14.98 -10.95
C VAL A 5 12.49 14.56 -9.49
N ASP A 6 11.25 14.65 -9.02
CA ASP A 6 10.80 14.01 -7.78
C ASP A 6 10.08 12.71 -8.14
N LEU A 7 10.73 11.57 -7.85
CA LEU A 7 10.20 10.24 -8.11
C LEU A 7 9.98 9.52 -6.77
N LYS A 8 8.74 9.10 -6.52
CA LYS A 8 8.35 8.27 -5.37
C LYS A 8 8.06 6.86 -5.84
N VAL A 9 8.69 5.88 -5.20
CA VAL A 9 8.41 4.46 -5.38
C VAL A 9 8.06 3.89 -4.01
N ALA A 10 6.89 3.27 -3.89
CA ALA A 10 6.40 2.67 -2.66
C ALA A 10 5.70 1.35 -2.99
N ASN A 11 5.89 0.34 -2.13
CA ASN A 11 5.30 -0.99 -2.27
C ASN A 11 4.46 -1.29 -1.01
N ASN A 12 3.29 -1.90 -1.19
CA ASN A 12 2.48 -2.42 -0.09
C ASN A 12 1.73 -3.67 -0.53
N ILE A 13 1.46 -4.55 0.42
CA ILE A 13 0.60 -5.71 0.29
C ILE A 13 -0.54 -5.55 1.29
N PHE A 14 -1.75 -5.36 0.78
CA PHE A 14 -2.97 -5.31 1.58
C PHE A 14 -3.54 -6.73 1.69
N ILE A 15 -3.72 -7.20 2.91
CA ILE A 15 -4.06 -8.59 3.20
C ILE A 15 -5.39 -8.61 3.94
N ASP A 16 -6.32 -9.48 3.54
CA ASP A 16 -7.56 -9.62 4.29
C ASP A 16 -7.31 -10.02 5.75
N GLU A 17 -8.08 -9.48 6.68
CA GLU A 17 -7.95 -9.80 8.11
C GLU A 17 -8.16 -11.28 8.43
N SER A 18 -8.91 -12.02 7.60
CA SER A 18 -9.08 -13.47 7.76
C SER A 18 -7.85 -14.28 7.33
N VAL A 19 -6.89 -13.67 6.63
CA VAL A 19 -5.72 -14.36 6.09
C VAL A 19 -4.52 -14.20 7.02
N THR A 20 -4.03 -15.34 7.53
CA THR A 20 -2.75 -15.38 8.24
C THR A 20 -1.61 -15.56 7.26
N ILE A 21 -0.75 -14.55 7.12
CA ILE A 21 0.44 -14.65 6.26
C ILE A 21 1.55 -15.43 6.95
N LYS A 22 2.33 -16.17 6.15
CA LYS A 22 3.55 -16.80 6.63
C LYS A 22 4.55 -15.73 7.05
N LYS A 23 5.17 -15.91 8.22
CA LYS A 23 6.17 -14.98 8.75
C LYS A 23 7.32 -14.75 7.76
N ASP A 24 7.81 -15.81 7.12
CA ASP A 24 8.92 -15.72 6.17
C ASP A 24 8.54 -14.88 4.94
N PHE A 25 7.30 -15.00 4.46
CA PHE A 25 6.80 -14.15 3.38
C PHE A 25 6.79 -12.68 3.79
N LYS A 26 6.29 -12.36 5.00
CA LYS A 26 6.31 -11.00 5.54
C LYS A 26 7.75 -10.46 5.59
N THR A 27 8.67 -11.25 6.12
CA THR A 27 10.08 -10.87 6.23
C THR A 27 10.70 -10.58 4.87
N VAL A 28 10.44 -11.40 3.84
CA VAL A 28 10.93 -11.15 2.48
C VAL A 28 10.31 -9.89 1.89
N ALA A 29 9.00 -9.69 2.01
CA ALA A 29 8.31 -8.51 1.50
C ALA A 29 8.88 -7.21 2.09
N GLU A 30 9.10 -7.18 3.41
CA GLU A 30 9.62 -5.99 4.11
C GLU A 30 11.12 -5.78 3.85
N SER A 31 11.93 -6.85 3.91
CA SER A 31 13.39 -6.72 3.85
C SER A 31 13.93 -6.50 2.43
N VAL A 32 13.41 -7.24 1.44
CA VAL A 32 13.89 -7.24 0.06
C VAL A 32 13.18 -6.19 -0.76
N TYR A 33 11.85 -6.17 -0.72
CA TYR A 33 11.04 -5.28 -1.56
C TYR A 33 10.73 -3.94 -0.91
N LYS A 34 11.13 -3.74 0.35
CA LYS A 34 10.79 -2.55 1.16
C LYS A 34 9.29 -2.28 1.16
N SER A 35 8.51 -3.36 1.09
CA SER A 35 7.06 -3.29 1.09
C SER A 35 6.54 -3.17 2.51
N ALA A 36 5.47 -2.40 2.69
CA ALA A 36 4.60 -2.60 3.83
C ALA A 36 3.78 -3.90 3.65
N ALA A 37 3.30 -4.45 4.75
CA ALA A 37 2.33 -5.56 4.78
C ALA A 37 1.27 -5.21 5.82
N GLN A 38 0.08 -4.84 5.35
CA GLN A 38 -0.99 -4.30 6.18
C GLN A 38 -2.25 -5.17 6.06
N ASN A 39 -2.83 -5.51 7.20
CA ASN A 39 -4.15 -6.13 7.22
C ASN A 39 -5.24 -5.08 6.98
N VAL A 40 -6.22 -5.44 6.16
CA VAL A 40 -7.39 -4.63 5.79
C VAL A 40 -8.61 -5.54 5.85
N ASN A 41 -9.68 -5.08 6.49
CA ASN A 41 -10.95 -5.78 6.46
C ASN A 41 -11.64 -5.57 5.11
N PHE A 42 -11.52 -6.52 4.16
CA PHE A 42 -12.20 -6.39 2.87
C PHE A 42 -13.70 -6.72 2.93
N ALA A 43 -14.23 -7.17 4.08
CA ALA A 43 -15.68 -7.31 4.27
C ALA A 43 -16.38 -5.94 4.36
N ASP A 44 -15.63 -4.89 4.70
CA ASP A 44 -16.07 -3.49 4.64
C ASP A 44 -15.37 -2.80 3.46
N SER A 45 -15.98 -2.91 2.28
CA SER A 45 -15.39 -2.43 1.01
C SER A 45 -15.04 -0.95 1.04
N ASP A 46 -15.93 -0.13 1.59
CA ASP A 46 -15.80 1.33 1.58
C ASP A 46 -14.60 1.74 2.42
N LYS A 47 -14.48 1.16 3.62
CA LYS A 47 -13.36 1.41 4.52
C LYS A 47 -12.03 0.83 4.01
N ALA A 48 -12.08 -0.33 3.35
CA ALA A 48 -10.91 -0.91 2.70
C ALA A 48 -10.40 0.02 1.57
N THR A 49 -11.31 0.49 0.71
CA THR A 49 -11.00 1.45 -0.36
C THR A 49 -10.44 2.74 0.21
N GLU A 50 -11.05 3.32 1.25
CA GLU A 50 -10.54 4.51 1.93
C GLU A 50 -9.11 4.31 2.44
N THR A 51 -8.85 3.17 3.08
CA THR A 51 -7.53 2.83 3.63
C THR A 51 -6.46 2.75 2.54
N VAL A 52 -6.75 2.06 1.43
CA VAL A 52 -5.80 1.88 0.33
C VAL A 52 -5.55 3.19 -0.41
N ASN A 53 -6.61 3.95 -0.69
CA ASN A 53 -6.52 5.25 -1.35
C ASN A 53 -5.73 6.25 -0.50
N LYS A 54 -5.99 6.29 0.81
CA LYS A 54 -5.23 7.12 1.74
C LYS A 54 -3.75 6.75 1.74
N TRP A 55 -3.42 5.47 1.80
CA TRP A 55 -2.03 5.02 1.75
C TRP A 55 -1.35 5.48 0.46
N ALA A 56 -1.99 5.32 -0.69
CA ALA A 56 -1.44 5.76 -1.98
C ALA A 56 -1.23 7.28 -2.04
N SER A 57 -2.20 8.04 -1.53
CA SER A 57 -2.13 9.50 -1.46
C SER A 57 -0.94 9.96 -0.61
N ASP A 58 -0.80 9.42 0.60
CA ASP A 58 0.28 9.76 1.53
C ASP A 58 1.67 9.45 0.93
N HIS A 59 1.79 8.35 0.18
CA HIS A 59 3.08 7.91 -0.38
C HIS A 59 3.42 8.56 -1.73
N THR A 60 2.51 9.36 -2.30
CA THR A 60 2.67 10.02 -3.59
C THR A 60 2.55 11.54 -3.51
N ASN A 61 2.70 12.12 -2.31
CA ASN A 61 2.50 13.56 -2.07
C ASN A 61 1.11 14.04 -2.55
N ALA A 62 0.07 13.24 -2.26
CA ALA A 62 -1.32 13.45 -2.67
C ALA A 62 -1.54 13.54 -4.19
N LYS A 63 -0.62 13.02 -5.00
CA LYS A 63 -0.75 13.01 -6.47
C LYS A 63 -1.60 11.83 -6.98
N ILE A 64 -1.66 10.73 -6.23
CA ILE A 64 -2.53 9.58 -6.51
C ILE A 64 -3.50 9.45 -5.34
N GLN A 65 -4.69 10.05 -5.47
CA GLN A 65 -5.67 10.11 -4.38
C GLN A 65 -6.67 8.95 -4.41
N GLU A 66 -6.89 8.35 -5.58
CA GLU A 66 -7.88 7.31 -5.78
C GLU A 66 -7.29 6.22 -6.69
N LEU A 67 -6.94 5.08 -6.09
CA LEU A 67 -6.58 3.87 -6.81
C LEU A 67 -7.82 3.02 -7.13
N PHE A 68 -8.78 3.00 -6.20
CA PHE A 68 -10.04 2.27 -6.32
C PHE A 68 -11.21 3.20 -6.05
N LYS A 69 -12.31 2.97 -6.77
CA LYS A 69 -13.57 3.64 -6.50
C LYS A 69 -14.19 3.07 -5.22
N PRO A 70 -14.86 3.92 -4.39
CA PRO A 70 -15.69 3.45 -3.29
C PRO A 70 -16.73 2.44 -3.79
#